data_AF-A0A650MJV9-F1
#
_entry.id   AF-A0A650MJV9-F1
#
_cell.length_a   1.000
_cell.length_b   1.000
_cell.length_c   1.000
_cell.angle_alpha   90.00
_cell.angle_beta   90.00
_cell.angle_gamma   90.00
#
_symmetry.space_group_name_H-M   'P 1'
#
loop_
_entity.id
_entity.type
_entity.pdbx_description
1 polymer ?
#
loop_
_entity_poly.entity_id
_entity_poly.type
_entity_poly.pdbx_seq_one_letter_code
_entity_poly.pdbx_strand_id
1 'polypeptide(L)'
;MQINSITNSTNNYYSSTQTNNNSSELSELKSQLKELQSDLSEVQSDSSLDEDTKTTKTSLLQSQISSVQNQITKLKTEEKESQSQTKDSPNNSDSEKSGVVVSGNLSRLIDANRSGDKSVIEQIKSEQEKEKNNTYTIY
;
A
#
# COMPACT_ATOMS: atom_id res chain seq x y z
N MET A 1 12.21 -39.66 -19.67
CA MET A 1 12.23 -38.35 -18.98
C MET A 1 11.71 -37.28 -19.93
N GLN A 2 11.16 -36.21 -19.36
CA GLN A 2 10.51 -35.04 -19.99
C GLN A 2 8.99 -35.19 -20.19
N ILE A 3 8.28 -34.95 -19.10
CA ILE A 3 6.88 -34.50 -19.09
C ILE A 3 6.96 -32.98 -19.16
N ASN A 4 6.58 -32.40 -20.32
CA ASN A 4 6.47 -30.96 -20.45
C ASN A 4 5.19 -30.51 -19.73
N SER A 5 5.36 -29.93 -18.55
CA SER A 5 4.29 -29.23 -17.84
C SER A 5 3.85 -28.01 -18.65
N ILE A 6 2.67 -28.09 -19.25
CA ILE A 6 1.95 -26.92 -19.78
C ILE A 6 1.46 -26.15 -18.56
N THR A 7 2.22 -25.16 -18.12
CA THR A 7 1.79 -24.26 -17.05
C THR A 7 0.72 -23.33 -17.62
N ASN A 8 -0.52 -23.51 -17.15
CA ASN A 8 -1.65 -22.61 -17.39
C ASN A 8 -1.27 -21.16 -17.06
N SER A 9 -1.01 -20.36 -18.10
CA SER A 9 -0.86 -18.91 -18.00
C SER A 9 -2.19 -18.26 -18.39
N THR A 10 -3.13 -18.21 -17.44
CA THR A 10 -4.44 -17.53 -17.62
C THR A 10 -4.73 -16.48 -16.55
N ASN A 11 -3.75 -16.11 -15.72
CA ASN A 11 -3.98 -15.21 -14.58
C ASN A 11 -3.41 -13.79 -14.70
N ASN A 12 -2.95 -13.35 -15.87
CA ASN A 12 -2.34 -12.01 -16.00
C ASN A 12 -3.16 -10.97 -16.80
N TYR A 13 -4.38 -11.30 -17.23
CA TYR A 13 -5.15 -10.38 -18.07
C TYR A 13 -6.00 -9.36 -17.31
N TYR A 14 -6.47 -9.68 -16.10
CA TYR A 14 -7.38 -8.81 -15.34
C TYR A 14 -6.69 -7.60 -14.69
N SER A 15 -5.39 -7.67 -14.40
CA SER A 15 -4.67 -6.55 -13.78
C SER A 15 -4.34 -5.47 -14.81
N SER A 16 -3.93 -5.84 -16.02
CA SER A 16 -3.56 -4.88 -17.08
C SER A 16 -4.71 -4.00 -17.56
N THR A 17 -5.94 -4.55 -17.66
CA THR A 17 -7.11 -3.80 -18.10
C THR A 17 -7.58 -2.80 -17.05
N GLN A 18 -7.54 -3.16 -15.77
CA GLN A 18 -7.94 -2.29 -14.66
C GLN A 18 -6.98 -1.11 -14.50
N THR A 19 -5.66 -1.34 -14.60
CA THR A 19 -4.67 -0.26 -14.50
C THR A 19 -4.75 0.72 -15.67
N ASN A 20 -5.03 0.23 -16.89
CA ASN A 20 -5.21 1.08 -18.07
C ASN A 20 -6.49 1.95 -17.97
N ASN A 21 -7.58 1.41 -17.43
CA ASN A 21 -8.82 2.17 -17.21
C ASN A 21 -8.64 3.27 -16.16
N ASN A 22 -8.01 2.94 -15.02
CA ASN A 22 -7.74 3.92 -13.97
C ASN A 22 -6.80 5.05 -14.45
N SER A 23 -5.87 4.76 -15.37
CA SER A 23 -4.98 5.77 -15.96
C SER A 23 -5.73 6.77 -16.84
N SER A 24 -6.66 6.29 -17.67
CA SER A 24 -7.51 7.15 -18.51
C SER A 24 -8.42 8.02 -17.65
N GLU A 25 -9.12 7.41 -16.68
CA GLU A 25 -10.03 8.11 -15.77
C GLU A 25 -9.29 9.17 -14.93
N LEU A 26 -8.08 8.86 -14.45
CA LEU A 26 -7.24 9.82 -13.73
C LEU A 26 -6.85 11.01 -14.62
N SER A 27 -6.61 10.80 -15.91
CA SER A 27 -6.29 11.87 -16.86
C SER A 27 -7.48 12.79 -17.09
N GLU A 28 -8.68 12.21 -17.25
CA GLU A 28 -9.93 12.96 -17.42
C GLU A 28 -10.24 13.79 -16.18
N LEU A 29 -10.17 13.20 -14.99
CA LEU A 29 -10.39 13.92 -13.73
C LEU A 29 -9.38 15.06 -13.52
N LYS A 30 -8.12 14.90 -13.95
CA LYS A 30 -7.13 15.98 -13.92
C LYS A 30 -7.47 17.12 -14.89
N SER A 31 -8.00 16.80 -16.08
CA SER A 31 -8.47 17.82 -17.02
C SER A 31 -9.63 18.60 -16.45
N GLN A 32 -10.65 17.89 -15.92
CA GLN A 32 -11.81 18.50 -15.27
C GLN A 32 -11.40 19.38 -14.09
N LEU A 33 -10.43 18.93 -13.27
CA LEU A 33 -9.91 19.74 -12.16
C LEU A 33 -9.30 21.06 -12.65
N LYS A 34 -8.54 21.02 -13.76
CA LYS A 34 -7.92 22.20 -14.34
C LYS A 34 -8.95 23.17 -14.90
N GLU A 35 -9.98 22.65 -15.57
CA GLU A 35 -11.10 23.44 -16.10
C GLU A 35 -11.86 24.11 -14.95
N LEU A 36 -12.25 23.36 -13.91
CA LEU A 36 -12.92 23.93 -12.74
C LEU A 36 -12.10 25.01 -12.01
N GLN A 37 -10.77 24.85 -11.96
CA GLN A 37 -9.87 25.87 -11.41
C GLN A 37 -9.80 27.13 -12.30
N SER A 38 -9.88 26.96 -13.62
CA SER A 38 -9.96 28.06 -14.57
C SER A 38 -11.28 28.82 -14.40
N ASP A 39 -12.40 28.11 -14.37
CA ASP A 39 -13.74 28.68 -14.18
C ASP A 39 -13.84 29.43 -12.84
N LEU A 40 -13.25 28.88 -11.77
CA LEU A 40 -13.17 29.54 -10.47
C LEU A 40 -12.40 30.85 -10.56
N SER A 41 -11.26 30.85 -11.26
CA SER A 41 -10.45 32.05 -11.46
C SER A 41 -11.19 33.10 -12.29
N GLU A 42 -11.92 32.66 -13.32
CA GLU A 42 -12.75 33.53 -14.17
C GLU A 42 -13.86 34.18 -13.35
N VAL A 43 -14.65 33.40 -12.60
CA VAL A 43 -15.69 33.91 -11.70
C VAL A 43 -15.12 34.89 -10.65
N GLN A 44 -13.94 34.61 -10.11
CA GLN A 44 -13.26 35.50 -9.16
C GLN A 44 -12.80 36.81 -9.80
N SER A 45 -12.40 36.79 -11.07
CA SER A 45 -11.96 37.97 -11.83
C SER A 45 -13.11 38.75 -12.48
N ASP A 46 -14.28 38.13 -12.63
CA ASP A 46 -15.45 38.75 -13.23
C ASP A 46 -16.00 39.84 -12.31
N SER A 47 -15.96 41.07 -12.79
CA SER A 47 -16.47 42.28 -12.13
C SER A 47 -17.90 42.62 -12.55
N SER A 48 -18.48 41.89 -13.51
CA SER A 48 -19.86 42.07 -13.97
C SER A 48 -20.88 41.31 -13.12
N LEU A 49 -20.43 40.32 -12.35
CA LEU A 49 -21.27 39.56 -11.42
C LEU A 49 -21.47 40.32 -10.11
N ASP A 50 -22.68 40.26 -9.56
CA ASP A 50 -22.94 40.69 -8.20
C ASP A 50 -22.28 39.74 -7.18
N GLU A 51 -22.06 40.25 -5.96
CA GLU A 51 -21.33 39.55 -4.90
C GLU A 51 -22.02 38.24 -4.47
N ASP A 52 -23.35 38.19 -4.46
CA ASP A 52 -24.12 37.01 -4.05
C ASP A 52 -24.00 35.89 -5.12
N THR A 53 -24.13 36.25 -6.39
CA THR A 53 -23.91 35.33 -7.52
C THR A 53 -22.48 34.81 -7.52
N LYS A 54 -21.50 35.69 -7.30
CA LYS A 54 -20.07 35.35 -7.26
C LYS A 54 -19.76 34.40 -6.12
N THR A 55 -20.30 34.66 -4.93
CA THR A 55 -20.15 33.80 -3.74
C THR A 55 -20.77 32.41 -3.98
N THR A 56 -21.97 32.36 -4.55
CA THR A 56 -22.68 31.11 -4.83
C THR A 56 -21.91 30.27 -5.85
N LYS A 57 -21.48 30.86 -6.97
CA LYS A 57 -20.69 30.16 -8.00
C LYS A 57 -19.34 29.69 -7.46
N THR A 58 -18.64 30.54 -6.70
CA THR A 58 -17.37 30.20 -6.05
C THR A 58 -17.52 29.00 -5.14
N SER A 59 -18.55 28.99 -4.29
CA SER A 59 -18.80 27.89 -3.35
C SER A 59 -19.13 26.58 -4.07
N LEU A 60 -19.92 26.64 -5.15
CA LEU A 60 -20.25 25.49 -5.98
C LEU A 60 -19.00 24.91 -6.64
N LEU A 61 -18.19 25.75 -7.29
CA LEU A 61 -16.95 25.34 -7.95
C LEU A 61 -15.94 24.74 -6.96
N GLN A 62 -15.80 25.32 -5.76
CA GLN A 62 -14.97 24.77 -4.70
C GLN A 62 -15.44 23.38 -4.24
N SER A 63 -16.75 23.16 -4.14
CA SER A 63 -17.32 21.86 -3.80
C SER A 63 -17.02 20.82 -4.89
N GLN A 64 -17.19 21.20 -6.17
CA GLN A 64 -16.87 20.33 -7.31
C GLN A 64 -15.38 19.97 -7.36
N ILE A 65 -14.49 20.96 -7.18
CA ILE A 65 -13.04 20.77 -7.08
C ILE A 65 -12.71 19.76 -5.98
N SER A 66 -13.30 19.92 -4.79
CA SER A 66 -13.06 19.02 -3.66
C SER A 66 -13.51 17.58 -3.96
N SER A 67 -14.66 17.42 -4.63
CA SER A 67 -15.16 16.11 -5.06
C SER A 67 -14.23 15.42 -6.05
N VAL A 68 -13.75 16.15 -7.07
CA VAL A 68 -12.81 15.62 -8.07
C VAL A 68 -11.46 15.25 -7.43
N GLN A 69 -10.94 16.07 -6.52
CA GLN A 69 -9.71 15.76 -5.77
C GLN A 69 -9.83 14.49 -4.92
N ASN A 70 -10.99 14.28 -4.29
CA ASN A 70 -11.27 13.06 -3.53
C ASN A 70 -11.30 11.82 -4.43
N GLN A 71 -11.92 11.91 -5.61
CA GLN A 71 -11.96 10.82 -6.59
C GLN A 71 -10.54 10.46 -7.09
N ILE A 72 -9.73 11.46 -7.42
CA ILE A 72 -8.31 11.26 -7.79
C ILE A 72 -7.54 10.55 -6.67
N THR A 73 -7.76 10.93 -5.42
CA THR A 73 -7.08 10.33 -4.26
C THR A 73 -7.48 8.87 -4.06
N LYS A 74 -8.78 8.57 -4.24
CA LYS A 74 -9.30 7.21 -4.17
C LYS A 74 -8.69 6.32 -5.25
N LEU A 75 -8.73 6.74 -6.51
CA LEU A 75 -8.16 5.98 -7.64
C LEU A 75 -6.65 5.72 -7.46
N LYS A 76 -5.90 6.71 -6.96
CA LYS A 76 -4.47 6.54 -6.65
C LYS A 76 -4.22 5.52 -5.54
N THR A 77 -5.09 5.46 -4.54
CA THR A 77 -4.98 4.50 -3.44
C THR A 77 -5.28 3.09 -3.95
N GLU A 78 -6.35 2.94 -4.75
CA GLU A 78 -6.73 1.67 -5.37
C GLU A 78 -5.65 1.14 -6.33
N GLU A 79 -4.94 2.03 -7.06
CA GLU A 79 -3.79 1.64 -7.89
C GLU A 79 -2.63 1.10 -7.04
N LYS A 80 -2.34 1.72 -5.89
CA LYS A 80 -1.28 1.27 -4.97
C LYS A 80 -1.63 -0.04 -4.27
N GLU A 81 -2.88 -0.23 -3.89
CA GLU A 81 -3.36 -1.47 -3.29
C GLU A 81 -3.34 -2.63 -4.30
N SER A 82 -3.75 -2.36 -5.54
CA SER A 82 -3.65 -3.33 -6.64
C SER A 82 -2.21 -3.74 -6.95
N GLN A 83 -1.25 -2.80 -6.89
CA GLN A 83 0.18 -3.12 -7.03
C GLN A 83 0.74 -3.90 -5.83
N SER A 84 0.26 -3.60 -4.61
CA SER A 84 0.69 -4.32 -3.40
C SER A 84 0.20 -5.76 -3.37
N GLN A 85 -0.99 -6.04 -3.90
CA GLN A 85 -1.53 -7.41 -4.02
C GLN A 85 -0.81 -8.27 -5.06
N THR A 86 -0.03 -7.70 -5.99
CA THR A 86 0.83 -8.49 -6.89
C THR A 86 2.12 -9.01 -6.23
N LYS A 87 2.45 -8.57 -5.00
CA LYS A 87 3.57 -9.14 -4.23
C LYS A 87 3.17 -10.23 -3.24
N ASP A 88 1.89 -10.44 -3.00
CA ASP A 88 1.37 -11.46 -2.07
C ASP A 88 0.61 -12.57 -2.81
N SER A 89 1.12 -13.04 -3.94
CA SER A 89 0.79 -14.41 -4.37
C SER A 89 1.59 -15.40 -3.51
N PRO A 90 0.92 -16.28 -2.74
CA PRO A 90 1.60 -17.25 -1.89
C PRO A 90 2.16 -18.35 -2.79
N ASN A 91 3.38 -18.16 -3.30
CA ASN A 91 4.11 -19.27 -3.90
C ASN A 91 4.69 -20.12 -2.77
N ASN A 92 3.88 -21.08 -2.31
CA ASN A 92 4.39 -22.23 -1.59
C ASN A 92 5.28 -23.04 -2.52
N SER A 93 6.57 -22.71 -2.55
CA SER A 93 7.65 -23.59 -3.01
C SER A 93 8.96 -23.07 -2.42
N ASP A 94 9.24 -23.57 -1.23
CA ASP A 94 10.55 -24.03 -0.78
C ASP A 94 11.78 -23.51 -1.57
N SER A 95 12.47 -22.53 -1.01
CA SER A 95 13.94 -22.50 -0.85
C SER A 95 14.42 -21.10 -0.48
N GLU A 96 14.90 -21.01 0.75
CA GLU A 96 16.09 -20.29 1.21
C GLU A 96 16.49 -18.94 0.56
N LYS A 97 16.86 -18.04 1.48
CA LYS A 97 17.96 -17.05 1.37
C LYS A 97 17.53 -15.61 1.10
N SER A 98 17.03 -14.96 2.16
CA SER A 98 17.17 -13.51 2.32
C SER A 98 17.81 -13.16 3.67
N GLY A 99 19.11 -13.44 3.77
CA GLY A 99 20.12 -12.44 4.17
C GLY A 99 19.99 -11.68 5.50
N VAL A 100 19.27 -12.16 6.50
CA VAL A 100 19.40 -11.65 7.87
C VAL A 100 19.98 -12.77 8.72
N VAL A 101 21.23 -12.62 9.16
CA VAL A 101 21.82 -13.51 10.18
C VAL A 101 21.14 -13.15 11.50
N VAL A 102 19.95 -13.69 11.68
CA VAL A 102 19.19 -13.62 12.92
C VAL A 102 19.87 -14.59 13.87
N SER A 103 20.41 -14.08 14.99
CA SER A 103 21.08 -14.91 16.01
C SER A 103 20.22 -16.14 16.36
N GLY A 104 20.84 -17.29 16.61
CA GLY A 104 20.14 -18.59 16.69
C GLY A 104 18.91 -18.60 17.63
N ASN A 105 18.96 -17.82 18.71
CA ASN A 105 17.85 -17.69 19.67
C ASN A 105 16.66 -16.89 19.11
N LEU A 106 16.91 -15.87 18.28
CA LEU A 106 15.86 -15.08 17.66
C LEU A 106 15.16 -15.89 16.54
N SER A 107 15.90 -16.73 15.81
CA SER A 107 15.32 -17.66 14.84
C SER A 107 14.40 -18.67 15.53
N ARG A 108 14.88 -19.31 16.62
CA ARG A 108 14.07 -20.26 17.41
C ARG A 108 12.83 -19.60 18.03
N LEU A 109 12.92 -18.34 18.44
CA LEU A 109 11.77 -17.60 19.00
C LEU A 109 10.71 -17.28 17.94
N ILE A 110 11.13 -16.93 16.72
CA ILE A 110 10.21 -16.68 15.60
C ILE A 110 9.43 -17.96 15.28
N ASP A 111 10.12 -19.09 15.18
CA ASP A 111 9.50 -20.39 14.89
C ASP A 111 8.54 -20.84 15.99
N ALA A 112 8.94 -20.69 17.26
CA ALA A 112 8.12 -21.06 18.39
C ALA A 112 6.84 -20.21 18.51
N ASN A 113 6.92 -18.90 18.22
CA ASN A 113 5.74 -18.04 18.18
C ASN A 113 4.79 -18.41 17.05
N ARG A 114 5.33 -18.79 15.87
CA ARG A 114 4.51 -19.25 14.74
C ARG A 114 3.84 -20.59 15.01
N SER A 115 4.52 -21.49 15.72
CA SER A 115 3.99 -22.80 16.12
C SER A 115 3.09 -22.74 17.37
N GLY A 116 3.06 -21.61 18.08
CA GLY A 116 2.40 -21.50 19.39
C GLY A 116 3.05 -22.33 20.50
N ASP A 117 4.32 -22.74 20.34
CA ASP A 117 5.04 -23.58 21.29
C ASP A 117 5.57 -22.75 22.47
N LYS A 118 4.72 -22.63 23.50
CA LYS A 118 5.01 -21.87 24.71
C LYS A 118 6.20 -22.42 25.50
N SER A 119 6.51 -23.72 25.40
CA SER A 119 7.63 -24.32 26.13
C SER A 119 8.96 -23.79 25.61
N VAL A 120 9.11 -23.71 24.29
CA VAL A 120 10.32 -23.20 23.65
C VAL A 120 10.48 -21.70 23.89
N ILE A 121 9.39 -20.94 23.90
CA ILE A 121 9.39 -19.51 24.22
C ILE A 121 9.92 -19.27 25.66
N GLU A 122 9.40 -20.01 26.64
CA GLU A 122 9.84 -19.89 28.04
C GLU A 122 11.28 -20.37 28.24
N GLN A 123 11.71 -21.41 27.53
CA GLN A 123 13.09 -21.87 27.56
C GLN A 123 14.07 -20.81 27.05
N ILE A 124 13.76 -20.16 25.91
CA ILE A 124 14.59 -19.07 25.36
C ILE A 124 14.65 -17.88 26.32
N LYS A 125 13.53 -17.52 26.98
CA LYS A 125 13.53 -16.47 28.01
C LYS A 125 14.44 -16.83 29.19
N SER A 126 14.39 -18.08 29.66
CA SER A 126 15.22 -18.53 30.77
C SER A 126 16.73 -18.59 30.44
N GLU A 127 17.08 -18.88 29.18
CA GLU A 127 18.47 -18.87 28.68
C GLU A 127 19.04 -17.44 28.68
N GLN A 128 18.24 -16.44 28.31
CA GLN A 128 18.62 -15.01 28.37
C GLN A 128 18.85 -14.51 29.81
N GLU A 129 18.12 -15.04 30.80
CA GLU A 129 18.31 -14.68 32.21
C GLU A 129 19.57 -15.31 32.83
N LYS A 130 19.98 -16.50 32.36
CA LYS A 130 21.23 -17.14 32.82
C LYS A 130 22.48 -16.44 32.31
N GLU A 131 22.47 -15.91 31.09
CA GLU A 131 23.63 -15.16 30.54
C GLU A 131 23.86 -13.82 31.26
N LYS A 132 22.82 -13.18 31.80
CA LYS A 132 22.96 -11.96 32.61
C LYS A 132 23.60 -12.20 33.99
N ASN A 133 23.45 -13.40 34.54
CA ASN A 133 23.96 -13.72 35.88
C ASN A 133 25.40 -14.25 35.91
N ASN A 134 26.05 -14.42 34.75
CA ASN A 134 27.42 -14.94 34.67
C ASN A 134 28.48 -13.88 34.34
N THR A 135 28.12 -12.59 34.34
CA THR A 135 29.08 -11.48 34.23
C THR A 135 29.25 -10.83 35.59
N TYR A 136 29.85 -11.52 36.58
CA TYR A 136 30.57 -10.91 37.71
C TYR A 136 31.27 -12.02 38.50
N THR A 137 32.42 -12.48 38.01
CA THR A 137 33.47 -13.01 38.88
C THR A 137 34.80 -12.69 38.24
N ILE A 138 35.25 -11.45 38.46
CA ILE A 138 36.65 -11.07 38.25
C ILE A 138 37.25 -11.13 39.65
N TYR A 139 38.04 -12.18 39.92
CA TYR A 139 38.99 -12.21 41.04
C TYR A 139 40.28 -11.53 40.61
#